data_AF-A0A958STX7-F1
#
_entry.id   AF-A0A958STX7-F1
#
_cell.length_a   1.000
_cell.length_b   1.000
_cell.length_c   1.000
_cell.angle_alpha   90.00
_cell.angle_beta   90.00
_cell.angle_gamma   90.00
#
_symmetry.space_group_name_H-M   'P 1'
#
loop_
_entity.id
_entity.type
_entity.pdbx_description
1 polymer ?
#
loop_
_entity_poly.entity_id
_entity_poly.type
_entity_poly.pdbx_seq_one_letter_code
_entity_poly.pdbx_strand_id
1 'polypeptide(L)' 'MISQEQVNKELELIIANAIREDVGDGDHSSLACIPATAQGKAKLLVKDKGVLAGVEFAKMVFRYVDKNLKM' A
#
# COMPACT_ATOMS: atom_id res chain seq x y z
N MET A 1 -20.27 -9.99 -16.83
CA MET A 1 -19.57 -9.43 -15.65
C MET A 1 -18.45 -10.38 -15.28
N ILE A 2 -17.27 -9.88 -14.94
CA ILE A 2 -16.17 -10.70 -14.43
C ILE A 2 -16.50 -11.21 -13.01
N SER A 3 -15.96 -12.37 -12.62
CA SER A 3 -16.19 -12.94 -11.29
C SER A 3 -15.47 -12.15 -10.20
N GLN A 4 -15.92 -12.24 -8.95
CA GLN A 4 -15.25 -11.61 -7.82
C GLN A 4 -13.80 -12.09 -7.68
N GLU A 5 -13.55 -13.37 -7.96
CA GLU A 5 -12.22 -13.97 -7.95
C GLU A 5 -11.31 -13.33 -9.02
N GLN A 6 -11.84 -13.12 -10.23
CA GLN A 6 -11.11 -12.43 -11.29
C GLN A 6 -10.75 -11.00 -10.88
N VAL A 7 -11.70 -10.26 -10.28
CA VAL A 7 -11.45 -8.90 -9.77
C VAL A 7 -10.34 -8.90 -8.73
N ASN A 8 -10.40 -9.80 -7.74
CA ASN A 8 -9.38 -9.87 -6.69
C ASN A 8 -7.99 -10.14 -7.28
N LYS A 9 -7.90 -11.06 -8.24
CA LYS A 9 -6.66 -11.37 -8.94
C LYS A 9 -6.10 -10.15 -9.70
N GLU A 10 -6.95 -9.39 -10.39
CA GLU A 10 -6.52 -8.15 -11.05
C GLU A 10 -6.02 -7.11 -10.04
N LEU A 11 -6.68 -6.96 -8.89
CA LEU A 11 -6.23 -6.05 -7.84
C LEU A 11 -4.85 -6.46 -7.29
N GLU A 12 -4.64 -7.76 -7.02
CA GLU A 12 -3.35 -8.27 -6.57
C GLU A 12 -2.23 -8.01 -7.60
N LEU A 13 -2.52 -8.21 -8.89
CA LEU A 13 -1.57 -7.94 -9.97
C LEU A 13 -1.24 -6.45 -10.07
N ILE A 14 -2.22 -5.57 -9.97
CA ILE A 14 -2.00 -4.11 -9.97
C ILE A 14 -1.10 -3.71 -8.81
N ILE A 15 -1.38 -4.21 -7.59
CA ILE A 15 -0.59 -3.90 -6.40
C ILE A 15 0.85 -4.39 -6.56
N ALA A 16 1.04 -5.65 -6.96
CA ALA A 16 2.37 -6.22 -7.13
C ALA A 16 3.20 -5.47 -8.19
N ASN A 17 2.57 -5.10 -9.31
CA ASN A 17 3.24 -4.37 -10.37
C ASN A 17 3.61 -2.94 -9.96
N ALA A 18 2.71 -2.24 -9.26
CA ALA A 18 2.95 -0.87 -8.79
C ALA A 18 4.08 -0.83 -7.74
N ILE A 19 4.10 -1.75 -6.79
CA ILE A 19 5.18 -1.81 -5.79
C ILE A 19 6.52 -2.16 -6.45
N ARG A 20 6.52 -3.08 -7.43
CA ARG A 20 7.74 -3.42 -8.18
C ARG A 20 8.28 -2.22 -8.97
N GLU A 21 7.40 -1.43 -9.58
CA GLU A 21 7.76 -0.21 -10.31
C GLU A 21 8.38 0.85 -9.39
N ASP A 22 7.74 1.13 -8.25
CA ASP A 22 8.11 2.22 -7.35
C ASP A 22 9.35 1.90 -6.50
N VAL A 23 9.46 0.66 -6.00
CA VAL A 23 10.51 0.28 -5.03
C VAL A 23 11.69 -0.44 -5.71
N GLY A 24 11.46 -1.20 -6.79
CA GLY A 24 12.52 -1.94 -7.46
C GLY A 24 13.30 -2.87 -6.52
N ASP A 25 14.60 -2.63 -6.38
CA ASP A 25 15.52 -3.35 -5.49
C ASP A 25 15.54 -2.82 -4.05
N GLY A 26 14.92 -1.66 -3.79
CA GLY A 26 14.69 -1.15 -2.44
C GLY A 26 14.48 0.37 -2.39
N ASP A 27 13.80 0.84 -1.34
CA ASP A 27 13.75 2.27 -1.02
C ASP A 27 15.05 2.67 -0.30
N HIS A 28 16.05 3.08 -1.08
CA HIS A 28 17.35 3.46 -0.56
C HIS A 28 17.31 4.66 0.40
N SER A 29 16.34 5.57 0.24
CA SER A 29 16.20 6.72 1.15
C SER A 29 15.78 6.24 2.53
N SER A 30 14.80 5.34 2.60
CA SER A 30 14.38 4.72 3.86
C SER A 30 15.49 3.85 4.45
N LEU A 31 16.15 3.02 3.64
CA LEU A 31 17.23 2.14 4.09
C LEU A 31 18.44 2.90 4.66
N ALA A 32 18.77 4.06 4.11
CA ALA A 32 19.89 4.87 4.58
C ALA A 32 19.55 5.71 5.82
N CYS A 33 18.31 6.18 5.95
CA CYS A 33 17.93 7.19 6.94
C CYS A 33 17.09 6.64 8.11
N ILE A 34 16.42 5.49 7.96
CA ILE A 34 15.49 4.95 8.95
C ILE A 34 16.03 3.63 9.51
N PRO A 35 16.27 3.54 10.83
CA PRO A 35 16.66 2.28 11.46
C PRO A 35 15.59 1.19 11.25
N ALA A 36 16.01 -0.05 10.97
CA ALA A 36 15.09 -1.18 10.74
C ALA A 36 14.16 -1.51 11.93
N THR A 37 14.52 -1.07 13.14
CA THR A 37 13.72 -1.26 14.36
C THR A 37 12.80 -0.08 14.67
N ALA A 38 12.87 1.01 13.90
CA ALA A 38 12.05 2.19 14.13
C ALA A 38 10.57 1.88 13.85
N GLN A 39 9.69 2.36 14.73
CA GLN A 39 8.24 2.28 14.54
C GLN A 39 7.64 3.68 14.59
N GLY A 40 6.81 3.99 13.60
CA GLY A 40 6.11 5.27 13.47
C GLY A 40 4.60 5.10 13.44
N LYS A 41 3.88 6.22 13.56
CA LYS A 41 2.45 6.31 13.30
C LYS A 41 2.19 7.43 12.32
N ALA A 42 1.36 7.17 11.33
CA ALA A 42 0.94 8.17 10.35
C ALA A 42 -0.57 8.42 10.47
N LYS A 43 -1.01 9.62 10.06
CA LYS A 43 -2.42 9.96 9.92
C LYS A 43 -2.66 10.44 8.49
N LEU A 44 -3.60 9.79 7.80
CA LEU A 44 -4.04 10.25 6.48
C LEU A 44 -5.09 11.36 6.68
N LEU A 45 -4.78 12.57 6.22
CA LEU A 45 -5.63 13.74 6.36
C LEU A 45 -6.24 14.12 5.02
N VAL A 46 -7.57 14.25 4.97
CA VAL A 46 -8.28 14.80 3.82
C VAL A 46 -8.25 16.32 3.93
N LYS A 47 -7.58 16.99 2.98
CA LYS A 47 -7.33 18.44 3.04
C LYS A 47 -8.41 19.29 2.36
N ASP A 48 -9.40 18.67 1.75
CA ASP A 48 -10.50 19.36 1.06
C ASP A 48 -11.79 18.53 1.09
N LYS A 49 -12.92 19.12 0.70
CA LYS A 49 -14.22 18.45 0.65
C LYS A 49 -14.29 17.48 -0.52
N GLY A 50 -14.85 16.30 -0.29
CA GLY A 50 -15.04 15.29 -1.34
C GLY A 50 -15.61 13.99 -0.81
N VAL A 51 -15.67 12.98 -1.69
CA VAL A 51 -16.06 11.61 -1.35
C VAL A 51 -14.80 10.76 -1.26
N LEU A 52 -14.65 10.05 -0.14
CA LEU A 52 -13.55 9.11 0.06
C LEU A 52 -13.91 7.74 -0.51
N ALA A 53 -13.08 7.21 -1.41
CA ALA A 53 -13.24 5.89 -2.01
C ALA A 53 -11.87 5.17 -2.06
N GLY A 54 -11.90 3.84 -2.13
CA GLY A 54 -10.67 3.03 -2.26
C GLY A 54 -9.96 2.71 -0.93
N VAL A 55 -10.60 2.94 0.22
CA VAL A 55 -10.00 2.64 1.54
C VAL A 55 -9.65 1.15 1.70
N GLU A 56 -10.50 0.25 1.22
CA GLU A 56 -10.22 -1.19 1.26
C GLU A 56 -9.06 -1.58 0.33
N PHE A 57 -8.95 -0.95 -0.84
CA PHE A 57 -7.80 -1.14 -1.73
C PHE A 57 -6.50 -0.64 -1.08
N ALA A 58 -6.52 0.52 -0.43
CA ALA A 58 -5.36 1.03 0.32
C ALA A 58 -4.92 0.06 1.42
N LYS A 59 -5.87 -0.55 2.16
CA LYS A 59 -5.56 -1.63 3.12
C LYS A 59 -4.90 -2.83 2.44
N MET A 60 -5.30 -3.20 1.23
CA MET A 60 -4.66 -4.28 0.47
C MET A 60 -3.20 -3.94 0.13
N VAL A 61 -2.92 -2.71 -0.31
CA VAL A 61 -1.55 -2.24 -0.58
C VAL A 61 -0.68 -2.34 0.68
N PHE A 62 -1.15 -1.82 1.80
CA PHE A 62 -0.39 -1.89 3.06
C PHE A 62 -0.13 -3.33 3.51
N ARG A 63 -1.13 -4.22 3.41
CA ARG A 63 -0.97 -5.64 3.73
C ARG A 63 0.02 -6.36 2.80
N TYR A 64 0.13 -5.92 1.55
CA TYR A 64 1.11 -6.46 0.61
C TYR A 64 2.53 -6.10 1.02
N VAL A 65 2.76 -4.85 1.46
CA VAL A 65 4.08 -4.36 1.89
C VAL A 65 4.47 -4.91 3.26
N ASP A 66 3.59 -4.85 4.25
CA ASP A 66 3.82 -5.39 5.59
C ASP A 66 2.52 -5.96 6.19
N LYS A 67 2.49 -7.29 6.37
CA LYS A 67 1.35 -8.02 6.96
C LYS A 67 1.12 -7.69 8.43
N ASN A 68 2.11 -7.15 9.13
CA ASN A 68 2.03 -6.81 10.55
C ASN A 68 1.63 -5.34 10.79
N LEU A 69 1.49 -4.54 9.74
CA LEU A 69 1.10 -3.14 9.86
C LEU A 69 -0.29 -3.00 10.49
N LYS A 70 -0.39 -2.16 11.52
CA LYS A 70 -1.67 -1.83 12.17
C LYS A 70 -2.23 -0.54 11.57
N MET A 71 -3.41 -0.65 10.97
CA MET A 71 -4.17 0.49 10.42
C MET A 71 -5.11 1.11 11.44
#